data_AF-A0A955XJ16-F1
#
_entry.id   AF-A0A955XJ16-F1
#
_cell.length_a   1.000
_cell.length_b   1.000
_cell.length_c   1.000
_cell.angle_alpha   90.00
_cell.angle_beta   90.00
_cell.angle_gamma   90.00
#
_symmetry.space_group_name_H-M   'P 1'
#
loop_
_entity.id
_entity.type
_entity.pdbx_description
1 polymer ?
#
loop_
_entity_poly.entity_id
_entity_poly.type
_entity_poly.pdbx_seq_one_letter_code
_entity_poly.pdbx_strand_id
1 'polypeptide(L)'
;MRYLTAMSLMLVACTVRAEGPEEYGDVHWNRDAAAAQTKAKASGKPILLLFTEVPGCSTVKGYAKRVLKDDLLVEAAETLFVPLVIHNNTDKGTPDRALLDRFGEAAWNNPVLYVVDADLKPLVPRLAGDYTPVGTAATMVAGLEKAGRPVPTWLRAKSARADGAAVYQMYCFWSGEAALGGLPGVVSTSPGFHDGAEVVAVRFDPRVTDADTLAKRAGVKRVDAKPEAVRPAPNDRNYRLKRSPLASLPLDETQQTRVNAALAAGADPMPFLSPRQRAQASR
;
A
#
# COMPACT_ATOMS: atom_id res chain seq x y z
N MET A 1 62.28 -19.69 13.76
CA MET A 1 61.19 -18.71 13.99
C MET A 1 60.03 -19.09 13.08
N ARG A 2 58.94 -19.59 13.67
CA ARG A 2 57.73 -20.07 12.98
C ARG A 2 56.73 -18.91 12.88
N TYR A 3 56.28 -18.59 11.68
CA TYR A 3 55.00 -17.90 11.48
C TYR A 3 54.32 -18.50 10.25
N LEU A 4 53.42 -19.46 10.47
CA LEU A 4 52.40 -19.83 9.49
C LEU A 4 51.17 -18.99 9.81
N THR A 5 50.88 -18.00 8.96
CA THR A 5 49.65 -17.22 9.03
C THR A 5 48.57 -18.02 8.30
N ALA A 6 47.62 -18.59 9.04
CA ALA A 6 46.45 -19.22 8.47
C ALA A 6 45.47 -18.12 8.02
N MET A 7 45.28 -17.97 6.71
CA MET A 7 44.28 -17.09 6.12
C MET A 7 42.92 -17.81 6.16
N SER A 8 42.10 -17.52 7.17
CA SER A 8 40.72 -18.00 7.23
C SER A 8 39.88 -17.28 6.17
N LEU A 9 39.55 -17.99 5.10
CA LEU A 9 38.58 -17.60 4.10
C LEU A 9 37.17 -17.70 4.72
N MET A 10 36.60 -16.58 5.17
CA MET A 10 35.17 -16.51 5.49
C MET A 10 34.39 -16.67 4.19
N LEU A 11 33.81 -17.85 3.96
CA LEU A 11 32.74 -18.02 2.97
C LEU A 11 31.54 -17.19 3.46
N VAL A 12 31.30 -16.07 2.79
CA VAL A 12 29.99 -15.42 2.83
C VAL A 12 29.04 -16.33 2.04
N ALA A 13 28.25 -17.11 2.76
CA ALA A 13 27.14 -17.84 2.16
C ALA A 13 26.12 -16.80 1.65
N CYS A 14 26.22 -16.44 0.38
CA CYS A 14 25.15 -15.76 -0.33
C CYS A 14 24.01 -16.77 -0.44
N THR A 15 23.04 -16.70 0.48
CA THR A 15 21.83 -17.51 0.40
C THR A 15 21.05 -17.04 -0.82
N VAL A 16 21.19 -17.76 -1.93
CA VAL A 16 20.30 -17.63 -3.08
C VAL A 16 18.90 -17.96 -2.58
N ARG A 17 18.03 -16.95 -2.61
CA ARG A 17 16.62 -17.08 -2.27
C ARG A 17 15.98 -18.05 -3.27
N ALA A 18 15.38 -19.14 -2.79
CA ALA A 18 14.47 -19.90 -3.64
C ALA A 18 13.26 -19.01 -3.95
N GLU A 19 13.08 -18.66 -5.22
CA GLU A 19 11.88 -17.92 -5.65
C GLU A 19 10.65 -18.79 -5.38
N GLY A 20 9.69 -18.26 -4.63
CA GLY A 20 8.41 -18.91 -4.43
C GLY A 20 7.60 -18.93 -5.73
N PRO A 21 6.45 -19.62 -5.74
CA PRO A 21 5.50 -19.55 -6.85
C PRO A 21 5.17 -18.10 -7.25
N GLU A 22 4.97 -17.84 -8.54
CA GLU A 22 4.65 -16.51 -9.08
C GLU A 22 3.44 -15.87 -8.37
N GLU A 23 2.50 -16.71 -7.96
CA GLU A 23 1.26 -16.34 -7.27
C GLU A 23 1.48 -15.76 -5.87
N TYR A 24 2.68 -15.89 -5.30
CA TYR A 24 3.04 -15.31 -4.01
C TYR A 24 3.42 -13.84 -4.13
N GLY A 25 3.73 -13.37 -5.34
CA GLY A 25 4.43 -12.11 -5.55
C GLY A 25 5.75 -12.10 -4.76
N ASP A 26 6.02 -10.98 -4.09
CA ASP A 26 7.27 -10.78 -3.35
C ASP A 26 7.08 -10.98 -1.83
N VAL A 27 5.87 -11.31 -1.38
CA VAL A 27 5.55 -11.56 0.03
C VAL A 27 6.12 -12.90 0.51
N HIS A 28 6.72 -12.90 1.69
CA HIS A 28 7.19 -14.11 2.36
C HIS A 28 6.07 -14.81 3.13
N TRP A 29 5.40 -15.75 2.48
CA TRP A 29 4.29 -16.48 3.08
C TRP A 29 4.74 -17.66 3.95
N ASN A 30 4.09 -17.83 5.11
CA ASN A 30 4.11 -19.09 5.83
C ASN A 30 3.16 -20.09 5.14
N ARG A 31 3.52 -21.37 5.16
CA ARG A 31 2.69 -22.49 4.66
C ARG A 31 2.11 -23.37 5.76
N ASP A 32 2.61 -23.19 6.98
CA ASP A 32 2.14 -23.90 8.16
C ASP A 32 1.27 -22.94 8.99
N ALA A 33 -0.01 -23.29 9.13
CA ALA A 33 -0.96 -22.49 9.90
C ALA A 33 -0.66 -22.51 11.40
N ALA A 34 -0.24 -23.64 11.97
CA ALA A 34 0.11 -23.73 13.39
C ALA A 34 1.33 -22.85 13.72
N ALA A 35 2.33 -22.83 12.83
CA ALA A 35 3.47 -21.93 12.94
C ALA A 35 3.05 -20.45 12.82
N ALA A 36 2.15 -20.12 11.88
CA ALA A 36 1.63 -18.75 11.73
C ALA A 36 0.83 -18.31 12.98
N GLN A 37 -0.01 -19.18 13.54
CA GLN A 37 -0.74 -18.91 14.78
C GLN A 37 0.21 -18.70 15.96
N THR A 38 1.24 -19.53 16.09
CA THR A 38 2.26 -19.36 17.15
C THR A 38 2.97 -18.00 17.03
N LYS A 39 3.38 -17.62 15.82
CA LYS A 39 3.99 -16.30 15.54
C LYS A 39 3.01 -15.15 15.82
N ALA A 40 1.73 -15.31 15.49
CA ALA A 40 0.71 -14.30 15.75
C ALA A 40 0.49 -14.10 17.25
N LYS A 41 0.39 -15.19 18.03
CA LYS A 41 0.29 -15.14 19.50
C LYS A 41 1.50 -14.46 20.13
N ALA A 42 2.71 -14.79 19.68
CA ALA A 42 3.94 -14.21 20.22
C ALA A 42 4.12 -12.71 19.89
N SER A 43 3.72 -12.29 18.69
CA SER A 43 3.91 -10.90 18.23
C SER A 43 2.71 -9.98 18.49
N GLY A 44 1.55 -10.55 18.81
CA GLY A 44 0.27 -9.85 18.88
C GLY A 44 -0.20 -9.28 17.54
N LYS A 45 0.39 -9.71 16.41
CA LYS A 45 -0.01 -9.28 15.06
C LYS A 45 -1.16 -10.17 14.56
N PRO A 46 -2.15 -9.61 13.85
CA PRO A 46 -3.11 -10.42 13.12
C PRO A 46 -2.43 -11.19 11.98
N ILE A 47 -3.09 -12.26 11.53
CA ILE A 47 -2.63 -13.05 10.39
C ILE A 47 -3.28 -12.47 9.13
N LEU A 48 -2.46 -12.20 8.11
CA LEU A 48 -2.93 -11.93 6.76
C LEU A 48 -2.97 -13.27 6.03
N LEU A 49 -4.17 -13.79 5.79
CA LEU A 49 -4.40 -15.12 5.24
C LEU A 49 -4.85 -15.01 3.79
N LEU A 50 -4.11 -15.63 2.88
CA LEU A 50 -4.43 -15.71 1.45
C LEU A 50 -4.81 -17.16 1.09
N PHE A 51 -6.02 -17.36 0.58
CA PHE A 51 -6.36 -18.56 -0.18
C PHE A 51 -6.12 -18.29 -1.66
N THR A 52 -5.34 -19.14 -2.33
CA THR A 52 -4.99 -18.94 -3.74
C THR A 52 -4.65 -20.25 -4.44
N GLU A 53 -4.89 -20.33 -5.75
CA GLU A 53 -4.47 -21.47 -6.56
C GLU A 53 -2.96 -21.40 -6.81
N VAL A 54 -2.27 -22.54 -6.75
CA VAL A 54 -0.87 -22.67 -7.17
C VAL A 54 -0.66 -24.01 -7.87
N PRO A 55 -0.29 -24.04 -9.16
CA PRO A 55 -0.24 -22.89 -10.08
C PRO A 55 -1.65 -22.30 -10.29
N GLY A 56 -1.73 -20.98 -10.41
CA GLY A 56 -3.00 -20.26 -10.51
C GLY A 56 -3.35 -19.77 -11.91
N CYS A 57 -4.64 -19.49 -12.13
CA CYS A 57 -5.13 -18.90 -13.37
C CYS A 57 -4.68 -17.42 -13.57
N SER A 58 -5.08 -16.81 -14.69
CA SER A 58 -4.72 -15.43 -15.03
C SER A 58 -5.16 -14.41 -13.98
N THR A 59 -6.30 -14.62 -13.32
CA THR A 59 -6.76 -13.75 -12.22
C THR A 59 -5.81 -13.81 -11.03
N VAL A 60 -5.37 -15.01 -10.64
CA VAL A 60 -4.45 -15.22 -9.53
C VAL A 60 -3.11 -14.54 -9.80
N LYS A 61 -2.51 -14.84 -10.96
CA LYS A 61 -1.25 -14.22 -11.38
C LYS A 61 -1.36 -12.72 -11.54
N GLY A 62 -2.50 -12.25 -12.04
CA GLY A 62 -2.82 -10.84 -12.16
C GLY A 62 -2.92 -10.13 -10.80
N TYR A 63 -3.49 -10.79 -9.79
CA TYR A 63 -3.51 -10.28 -8.41
C TYR A 63 -2.10 -10.24 -7.83
N ALA A 64 -1.32 -11.32 -7.97
CA ALA A 64 0.06 -11.37 -7.49
C ALA A 64 0.91 -10.25 -8.08
N LYS A 65 0.87 -10.07 -9.42
CA LYS A 65 1.61 -9.01 -10.12
C LYS A 65 1.24 -7.59 -9.69
N ARG A 66 -0.05 -7.33 -9.41
CA ARG A 66 -0.54 -5.98 -9.11
C ARG A 66 -0.51 -5.62 -7.63
N VAL A 67 -0.72 -6.60 -6.75
CA VAL A 67 -0.93 -6.38 -5.32
C VAL A 67 0.23 -6.96 -4.51
N LEU A 68 0.61 -8.20 -4.77
CA LEU A 68 1.64 -8.90 -3.99
C LEU A 68 3.07 -8.53 -4.42
N LYS A 69 3.23 -7.65 -5.41
CA LYS A 69 4.49 -7.00 -5.80
C LYS A 69 4.50 -5.50 -5.54
N ASP A 70 3.44 -4.94 -4.95
CA ASP A 70 3.44 -3.54 -4.55
C ASP A 70 4.28 -3.38 -3.27
N ASP A 71 5.36 -2.61 -3.34
CA ASP A 71 6.35 -2.49 -2.26
C ASP A 71 5.73 -2.15 -0.89
N LEU A 72 4.72 -1.27 -0.87
CA LEU A 72 4.05 -0.88 0.37
C LEU A 72 3.19 -2.01 0.91
N LEU A 73 2.47 -2.73 0.06
CA LEU A 73 1.63 -3.86 0.49
C LEU A 73 2.46 -5.06 0.93
N VAL A 74 3.57 -5.33 0.24
CA VAL A 74 4.53 -6.36 0.65
C VAL A 74 5.10 -6.03 2.01
N GLU A 75 5.55 -4.79 2.20
CA GLU A 75 6.06 -4.35 3.50
C GLU A 75 4.98 -4.37 4.58
N ALA A 76 3.74 -3.97 4.27
CA ALA A 76 2.62 -4.06 5.20
C ALA A 76 2.38 -5.49 5.65
N ALA A 77 2.27 -6.43 4.70
CA ALA A 77 2.06 -7.84 4.98
C ALA A 77 3.13 -8.39 5.93
N GLU A 78 4.40 -8.04 5.73
CA GLU A 78 5.51 -8.62 6.48
C GLU A 78 5.79 -7.93 7.81
N THR A 79 5.55 -6.62 7.89
CA THR A 79 5.90 -5.83 9.08
C THR A 79 4.73 -5.67 10.05
N LEU A 80 3.49 -5.70 9.55
CA LEU A 80 2.28 -5.45 10.34
C LEU A 80 1.45 -6.71 10.60
N PHE A 81 1.63 -7.75 9.80
CA PHE A 81 0.90 -9.02 9.91
C PHE A 81 1.85 -10.21 10.06
N VAL A 82 1.26 -11.39 10.26
CA VAL A 82 1.90 -12.68 9.96
C VAL A 82 1.32 -13.19 8.64
N PRO A 83 2.08 -13.21 7.52
CA PRO A 83 1.57 -13.72 6.25
C PRO A 83 1.38 -15.24 6.27
N LEU A 84 0.20 -15.74 5.93
CA LEU A 84 -0.11 -17.17 5.75
C LEU A 84 -0.78 -17.37 4.39
N VAL A 85 -0.29 -18.31 3.59
CA VAL A 85 -0.93 -18.68 2.31
C VAL A 85 -1.39 -20.13 2.37
N ILE A 86 -2.58 -20.39 1.85
CA ILE A 86 -3.22 -21.71 1.73
C ILE A 86 -3.53 -21.95 0.26
N HIS A 87 -3.12 -23.11 -0.27
CA HIS A 87 -3.43 -23.47 -1.65
C HIS A 87 -4.86 -23.98 -1.72
N ASN A 88 -5.65 -23.40 -2.61
CA ASN A 88 -7.07 -23.76 -2.74
C ASN A 88 -7.35 -24.80 -3.85
N ASN A 89 -6.33 -25.22 -4.59
CA ASN A 89 -6.37 -26.29 -5.58
C ASN A 89 -5.71 -27.57 -5.02
N THR A 90 -6.23 -28.06 -3.89
CA THR A 90 -5.64 -29.17 -3.14
C THR A 90 -6.60 -30.34 -2.96
N ASP A 91 -6.03 -31.54 -2.77
CA ASP A 91 -6.74 -32.80 -2.58
C ASP A 91 -7.37 -32.92 -1.18
N LYS A 92 -8.31 -33.85 -1.03
CA LYS A 92 -8.91 -34.16 0.28
C LYS A 92 -7.85 -34.71 1.24
N GLY A 93 -7.96 -34.34 2.52
CA GLY A 93 -7.09 -34.83 3.59
C GLY A 93 -5.79 -34.05 3.79
N THR A 94 -5.52 -33.02 2.98
CA THR A 94 -4.36 -32.13 3.20
C THR A 94 -4.66 -31.09 4.30
N PRO A 95 -3.62 -30.54 4.96
CA PRO A 95 -3.80 -29.44 5.91
C PRO A 95 -4.48 -28.20 5.28
N ASP A 96 -4.14 -27.91 4.03
CA ASP A 96 -4.75 -26.80 3.28
C ASP A 96 -6.23 -27.03 3.03
N ARG A 97 -6.63 -28.27 2.68
CA ARG A 97 -8.04 -28.63 2.52
C ARG A 97 -8.82 -28.44 3.81
N ALA A 98 -8.26 -28.87 4.94
CA ALA A 98 -8.92 -28.72 6.23
C ALA A 98 -9.20 -27.24 6.56
N LEU A 99 -8.31 -26.33 6.16
CA LEU A 99 -8.51 -24.89 6.32
C LEU A 99 -9.53 -24.32 5.33
N LEU A 100 -9.55 -24.76 4.07
CA LEU A 100 -10.62 -24.40 3.13
C LEU A 100 -11.99 -24.77 3.68
N ASP A 101 -12.14 -26.02 4.14
CA ASP A 101 -13.40 -26.54 4.67
C ASP A 101 -13.81 -25.76 5.94
N ARG A 102 -12.84 -25.43 6.82
CA ARG A 102 -13.08 -24.62 8.02
C ARG A 102 -13.59 -23.21 7.69
N PHE A 103 -13.08 -22.59 6.64
CA PHE A 103 -13.49 -21.25 6.21
C PHE A 103 -14.69 -21.28 5.25
N GLY A 104 -15.14 -22.47 4.83
CA GLY A 104 -16.19 -22.63 3.81
C GLY A 104 -15.79 -22.08 2.45
N GLU A 105 -14.49 -22.01 2.15
CA GLU A 105 -13.99 -21.49 0.87
C GLU A 105 -14.03 -22.56 -0.22
N ALA A 106 -14.41 -22.13 -1.43
CA ALA A 106 -14.43 -23.00 -2.59
C ALA A 106 -13.00 -23.35 -3.01
N ALA A 107 -12.81 -24.62 -3.39
CA ALA A 107 -11.59 -25.03 -4.09
C ALA A 107 -11.61 -24.51 -5.53
N TRP A 108 -10.44 -24.32 -6.14
CA TRP A 108 -10.29 -23.86 -7.53
C TRP A 108 -11.05 -22.55 -7.80
N ASN A 109 -10.78 -21.53 -6.97
CA ASN A 109 -11.38 -20.21 -7.10
C ASN A 109 -10.31 -19.12 -7.11
N ASN A 110 -10.71 -17.91 -7.51
CA ASN A 110 -9.90 -16.72 -7.43
C ASN A 110 -9.36 -16.44 -6.02
N PRO A 111 -8.30 -15.62 -5.88
CA PRO A 111 -7.70 -15.33 -4.59
C PRO A 111 -8.71 -14.74 -3.60
N VAL A 112 -8.67 -15.19 -2.35
CA VAL A 112 -9.46 -14.62 -1.27
C VAL A 112 -8.54 -14.25 -0.12
N LEU A 113 -8.63 -13.01 0.33
CA LEU A 113 -7.81 -12.47 1.41
C LEU A 113 -8.65 -12.30 2.68
N TYR A 114 -8.09 -12.74 3.80
CA TYR A 114 -8.63 -12.57 5.13
C TYR A 114 -7.63 -11.82 6.01
N VAL A 115 -8.16 -11.03 6.94
CA VAL A 115 -7.42 -10.67 8.15
C VAL A 115 -8.09 -11.38 9.32
N VAL A 116 -7.32 -12.24 9.99
CA VAL A 116 -7.81 -13.07 11.09
C VAL A 116 -6.98 -12.86 12.36
N ASP A 117 -7.56 -13.20 13.51
CA ASP A 117 -6.82 -13.27 14.77
C ASP A 117 -5.90 -14.49 14.83
N ALA A 118 -5.20 -14.65 15.96
CA ALA A 118 -4.26 -15.75 16.16
C ALA A 118 -4.94 -17.13 16.31
N ASP A 119 -6.27 -17.17 16.43
CA ASP A 119 -7.07 -18.40 16.43
C ASP A 119 -7.76 -18.63 15.08
N LEU A 120 -7.37 -17.88 14.04
CA LEU A 120 -7.91 -17.93 12.68
C LEU A 120 -9.39 -17.52 12.59
N LYS A 121 -9.87 -16.65 13.48
CA LYS A 121 -11.20 -16.05 13.36
C LYS A 121 -11.14 -14.77 12.54
N PRO A 122 -11.98 -14.60 11.50
CA PRO A 122 -12.04 -13.35 10.73
C PRO A 122 -12.33 -12.13 11.60
N LEU A 123 -11.51 -11.09 11.45
CA LEU A 123 -11.70 -9.80 12.13
C LEU A 123 -12.60 -8.87 11.31
N VAL A 124 -12.46 -8.92 10.00
CA VAL A 124 -13.20 -8.10 9.03
C VAL A 124 -13.80 -8.99 7.94
N PRO A 125 -14.77 -8.50 7.15
CA PRO A 125 -15.24 -9.22 5.98
C PRO A 125 -14.08 -9.60 5.05
N ARG A 126 -14.12 -10.82 4.53
CA ARG A 126 -13.13 -11.30 3.55
C ARG A 126 -13.12 -10.41 2.31
N LEU A 127 -11.95 -10.23 1.71
CA LEU A 127 -11.79 -9.54 0.44
C LEU A 127 -11.82 -10.58 -0.68
N ALA A 128 -12.91 -10.55 -1.45
CA ALA A 128 -13.10 -11.35 -2.66
C ALA A 128 -13.68 -10.44 -3.76
N GLY A 129 -13.22 -10.60 -5.01
CA GLY A 129 -13.70 -9.81 -6.15
C GLY A 129 -13.13 -8.40 -6.29
N ASP A 130 -12.47 -7.85 -5.27
CA ASP A 130 -11.68 -6.62 -5.37
C ASP A 130 -10.18 -6.97 -5.29
N TYR A 131 -9.56 -7.03 -6.46
CA TYR A 131 -8.14 -7.39 -6.66
C TYR A 131 -7.27 -6.16 -6.87
N THR A 132 -7.60 -5.05 -6.21
CA THR A 132 -6.85 -3.79 -6.32
C THR A 132 -5.91 -3.57 -5.14
N PRO A 133 -4.81 -2.82 -5.33
CA PRO A 133 -3.95 -2.40 -4.22
C PRO A 133 -4.72 -1.60 -3.15
N VAL A 134 -5.65 -0.74 -3.56
CA VAL A 134 -6.44 0.11 -2.66
C VAL A 134 -7.41 -0.73 -1.82
N GLY A 135 -8.12 -1.70 -2.42
CA GLY A 135 -9.00 -2.62 -1.70
C GLY A 135 -8.24 -3.50 -0.70
N THR A 136 -7.05 -3.96 -1.09
CA THR A 136 -6.15 -4.73 -0.22
C THR A 136 -5.66 -3.89 0.96
N ALA A 137 -5.18 -2.67 0.70
CA ALA A 137 -4.76 -1.73 1.74
C ALA A 137 -5.92 -1.40 2.70
N ALA A 138 -7.12 -1.15 2.18
CA ALA A 138 -8.30 -0.87 3.00
C ALA A 138 -8.66 -2.05 3.91
N THR A 139 -8.57 -3.28 3.40
CA THR A 139 -8.79 -4.50 4.17
C THR A 139 -7.74 -4.67 5.28
N MET A 140 -6.46 -4.42 4.96
CA MET A 140 -5.37 -4.43 5.94
C MET A 140 -5.58 -3.37 7.04
N VAL A 141 -5.93 -2.14 6.66
CA VAL A 141 -6.22 -1.04 7.61
C VAL A 141 -7.35 -1.44 8.56
N ALA A 142 -8.49 -1.88 8.02
CA ALA A 142 -9.65 -2.27 8.83
C ALA A 142 -9.31 -3.45 9.77
N GLY A 143 -8.53 -4.42 9.29
CA GLY A 143 -8.06 -5.55 10.08
C GLY A 143 -7.17 -5.14 11.25
N LEU A 144 -6.24 -4.21 11.04
CA LEU A 144 -5.39 -3.66 12.10
C LEU A 144 -6.22 -2.88 13.13
N GLU A 145 -7.15 -2.04 12.68
CA GLU A 145 -8.05 -1.29 13.58
C GLU A 145 -8.88 -2.24 14.45
N LYS A 146 -9.46 -3.28 13.84
CA LYS A 146 -10.25 -4.27 14.58
C LYS A 146 -9.40 -5.09 15.55
N ALA A 147 -8.14 -5.34 15.22
CA ALA A 147 -7.16 -5.97 16.11
C ALA A 147 -6.65 -5.04 17.23
N GLY A 148 -7.08 -3.77 17.28
CA GLY A 148 -6.56 -2.78 18.23
C GLY A 148 -5.09 -2.42 17.98
N ARG A 149 -4.60 -2.62 16.75
CA ARG A 149 -3.22 -2.34 16.36
C ARG A 149 -3.11 -0.95 15.73
N PRO A 150 -1.97 -0.25 15.93
CA PRO A 150 -1.75 1.02 15.26
C PRO A 150 -1.68 0.82 13.75
N VAL A 151 -2.36 1.70 13.01
CA VAL A 151 -2.29 1.76 11.55
C VAL A 151 -1.29 2.84 11.15
N PRO A 152 -0.19 2.51 10.47
CA PRO A 152 0.75 3.51 9.99
C PRO A 152 0.12 4.46 8.97
N THR A 153 0.50 5.73 9.02
CA THR A 153 -0.03 6.78 8.13
C THR A 153 0.18 6.45 6.65
N TRP A 154 1.34 5.89 6.27
CA TRP A 154 1.61 5.47 4.89
C TRP A 154 0.65 4.39 4.38
N LEU A 155 0.26 3.41 5.22
CA LEU A 155 -0.69 2.37 4.83
C LEU A 155 -2.10 2.93 4.71
N ARG A 156 -2.47 3.86 5.61
CA ARG A 156 -3.75 4.57 5.52
C ARG A 156 -3.83 5.45 4.27
N ALA A 157 -2.72 6.06 3.86
CA ALA A 157 -2.65 6.79 2.60
C ALA A 157 -2.84 5.85 1.39
N LYS A 158 -2.27 4.64 1.44
CA LYS A 158 -2.42 3.61 0.40
C LYS A 158 -3.88 3.14 0.19
N SER A 159 -4.72 3.22 1.23
CA SER A 159 -6.12 2.78 1.18
C SER A 159 -7.11 3.83 0.67
N ALA A 160 -6.62 5.03 0.31
CA ALA A 160 -7.48 6.11 -0.18
C ALA A 160 -7.93 5.85 -1.63
N ARG A 161 -9.23 6.04 -1.91
CA ARG A 161 -9.83 5.88 -3.24
C ARG A 161 -9.84 7.20 -4.00
N ALA A 162 -9.55 7.18 -5.30
CA ALA A 162 -9.49 8.38 -6.14
C ALA A 162 -10.79 8.62 -6.93
N ASP A 163 -11.94 8.34 -6.33
CA ASP A 163 -13.24 8.30 -7.03
C ASP A 163 -13.88 9.70 -7.21
N GLY A 164 -13.46 10.68 -6.40
CA GLY A 164 -13.90 12.07 -6.48
C GLY A 164 -12.92 12.94 -7.27
N ALA A 165 -13.43 13.99 -7.90
CA ALA A 165 -12.61 14.92 -8.68
C ALA A 165 -13.13 16.37 -8.60
N ALA A 166 -12.20 17.33 -8.58
CA ALA A 166 -12.50 18.76 -8.63
C ALA A 166 -11.32 19.56 -9.20
N VAL A 167 -11.60 20.75 -9.72
CA VAL A 167 -10.58 21.71 -10.19
C VAL A 167 -10.76 22.99 -9.39
N TYR A 168 -9.65 23.57 -8.92
CA TYR A 168 -9.66 24.82 -8.16
C TYR A 168 -8.77 25.87 -8.81
N GLN A 169 -9.25 27.11 -8.87
CA GLN A 169 -8.51 28.25 -9.40
C GLN A 169 -7.48 28.74 -8.38
N MET A 170 -6.23 28.81 -8.81
CA MET A 170 -5.10 29.21 -7.99
C MET A 170 -4.52 30.54 -8.48
N TYR A 171 -3.95 31.30 -7.55
CA TYR A 171 -2.99 32.35 -7.90
C TYR A 171 -1.60 31.77 -8.22
N CYS A 172 -1.23 30.70 -7.51
CA CYS A 172 -0.02 29.93 -7.75
C CYS A 172 -0.29 28.44 -7.49
N PHE A 173 -0.23 27.60 -8.52
CA PHE A 173 -0.53 26.17 -8.38
C PHE A 173 0.41 25.44 -7.45
N TRP A 174 1.65 25.91 -7.19
CA TRP A 174 2.56 25.22 -6.28
C TRP A 174 2.09 25.35 -4.84
N SER A 175 1.66 26.55 -4.48
CA SER A 175 1.02 26.79 -3.19
C SER A 175 -0.33 26.07 -3.11
N GLY A 176 -1.05 25.99 -4.24
CA GLY A 176 -2.31 25.25 -4.35
C GLY A 176 -2.15 23.75 -4.12
N GLU A 177 -1.21 23.10 -4.79
CA GLU A 177 -0.89 21.68 -4.62
C GLU A 177 -0.49 21.38 -3.18
N ALA A 178 0.32 22.25 -2.57
CA ALA A 178 0.70 22.12 -1.17
C ALA A 178 -0.51 22.20 -0.22
N ALA A 179 -1.34 23.23 -0.38
CA ALA A 179 -2.50 23.46 0.47
C ALA A 179 -3.54 22.34 0.31
N LEU A 180 -3.91 22.00 -0.93
CA LEU A 180 -4.91 20.98 -1.23
C LEU A 180 -4.39 19.57 -0.91
N GLY A 181 -3.15 19.24 -1.29
CA GLY A 181 -2.55 17.92 -1.06
C GLY A 181 -2.42 17.55 0.43
N GLY A 182 -2.34 18.56 1.31
CA GLY A 182 -2.33 18.37 2.76
C GLY A 182 -3.68 17.99 3.37
N LEU A 183 -4.80 18.21 2.66
CA LEU A 183 -6.13 18.02 3.23
C LEU A 183 -6.53 16.54 3.35
N PRO A 184 -7.23 16.14 4.43
CA PRO A 184 -7.75 14.77 4.56
C PRO A 184 -8.61 14.37 3.34
N GLY A 185 -8.47 13.13 2.89
CA GLY A 185 -9.21 12.60 1.74
C GLY A 185 -8.61 12.92 0.38
N VAL A 186 -7.69 13.89 0.25
CA VAL A 186 -6.98 14.12 -1.02
C VAL A 186 -6.03 12.96 -1.34
N VAL A 187 -6.15 12.43 -2.55
CA VAL A 187 -5.33 11.34 -3.09
C VAL A 187 -4.23 11.92 -3.97
N SER A 188 -4.59 12.79 -4.90
CA SER A 188 -3.61 13.42 -5.78
C SER A 188 -3.94 14.84 -6.16
N THR A 189 -2.90 15.64 -6.37
CA THR A 189 -2.98 16.97 -6.99
C THR A 189 -2.22 16.95 -8.30
N SER A 190 -2.66 17.79 -9.24
CA SER A 190 -1.95 18.05 -10.50
C SER A 190 -2.11 19.52 -10.89
N PRO A 191 -1.02 20.25 -11.13
CA PRO A 191 -1.10 21.64 -11.54
C PRO A 191 -1.38 21.72 -13.04
N GLY A 192 -1.99 22.83 -13.45
CA GLY A 192 -2.21 23.10 -14.85
C GLY A 192 -2.84 24.46 -15.06
N PHE A 193 -3.37 24.64 -16.26
CA PHE A 193 -4.02 25.88 -16.69
C PHE A 193 -5.41 25.57 -17.23
N HIS A 194 -6.36 26.43 -16.89
CA HIS A 194 -7.70 26.44 -17.47
C HIS A 194 -8.11 27.90 -17.70
N ASP A 195 -8.52 28.23 -18.92
CA ASP A 195 -8.90 29.60 -19.34
C ASP A 195 -7.89 30.69 -18.95
N GLY A 196 -6.60 30.40 -19.12
CA GLY A 196 -5.51 31.33 -18.83
C GLY A 196 -5.18 31.50 -17.34
N ALA A 197 -5.96 30.91 -16.43
CA ALA A 197 -5.67 30.89 -15.01
C ALA A 197 -4.90 29.62 -14.61
N GLU A 198 -4.05 29.74 -13.58
CA GLU A 198 -3.47 28.58 -12.91
C GLU A 198 -4.56 27.84 -12.13
N VAL A 199 -4.54 26.52 -12.20
CA VAL A 199 -5.49 25.66 -11.50
C VAL A 199 -4.78 24.45 -10.91
N VAL A 200 -5.41 23.84 -9.92
CA VAL A 200 -5.04 22.52 -9.41
C VAL A 200 -6.21 21.58 -9.57
N ALA A 201 -6.01 20.52 -10.36
CA ALA A 201 -6.91 19.38 -10.40
C ALA A 201 -6.63 18.46 -9.22
N VAL A 202 -7.67 18.00 -8.55
CA VAL A 202 -7.59 17.16 -7.35
C VAL A 202 -8.40 15.89 -7.56
N ARG A 203 -7.80 14.74 -7.25
CA ARG A 203 -8.53 13.48 -7.01
C ARG A 203 -8.63 13.25 -5.50
N PHE A 204 -9.79 12.82 -5.03
CA PHE A 204 -10.06 12.64 -3.61
C PHE A 204 -10.96 11.44 -3.32
N ASP A 205 -10.93 10.99 -2.06
CA ASP A 205 -11.80 9.94 -1.54
C ASP A 205 -13.14 10.53 -1.08
N PRO A 206 -14.25 10.28 -1.81
CA PRO A 206 -15.55 10.86 -1.50
C PRO A 206 -16.14 10.34 -0.18
N ARG A 207 -15.55 9.30 0.42
CA ARG A 207 -15.94 8.80 1.74
C ARG A 207 -15.38 9.65 2.89
N VAL A 208 -14.39 10.51 2.59
CA VAL A 208 -13.65 11.31 3.57
C VAL A 208 -13.87 12.80 3.38
N THR A 209 -13.99 13.27 2.15
CA THR A 209 -14.17 14.69 1.80
C THR A 209 -14.97 14.84 0.52
N ASP A 210 -15.43 16.06 0.24
CA ASP A 210 -16.04 16.47 -1.03
C ASP A 210 -15.36 17.74 -1.57
N ALA A 211 -15.77 18.16 -2.77
CA ALA A 211 -15.17 19.30 -3.45
C ALA A 211 -15.36 20.64 -2.70
N ASP A 212 -16.52 20.82 -2.06
CA ASP A 212 -16.85 22.08 -1.40
C ASP A 212 -16.13 22.20 -0.05
N THR A 213 -15.95 21.08 0.64
CA THR A 213 -15.14 20.98 1.85
C THR A 213 -13.68 21.32 1.56
N LEU A 214 -13.13 20.82 0.44
CA LEU A 214 -11.77 21.13 0.02
C LEU A 214 -11.62 22.62 -0.34
N ALA A 215 -12.56 23.18 -1.11
CA ALA A 215 -12.61 24.61 -1.44
C ALA A 215 -12.58 25.48 -0.17
N LYS A 216 -13.47 25.17 0.78
CA LYS A 216 -13.60 25.89 2.05
C LYS A 216 -12.33 25.81 2.90
N ARG A 217 -11.72 24.62 3.02
CA ARG A 217 -10.52 24.42 3.85
C ARG A 217 -9.27 25.06 3.26
N ALA A 218 -9.12 25.04 1.95
CA ALA A 218 -7.98 25.65 1.27
C ALA A 218 -8.20 27.16 0.98
N GLY A 219 -9.42 27.69 1.17
CA GLY A 219 -9.72 29.09 0.87
C GLY A 219 -9.69 29.39 -0.63
N VAL A 220 -10.11 28.43 -1.46
CA VAL A 220 -9.99 28.49 -2.93
C VAL A 220 -11.34 28.37 -3.61
N LYS A 221 -11.44 28.85 -4.85
CA LYS A 221 -12.66 28.75 -5.64
C LYS A 221 -12.62 27.51 -6.53
N ARG A 222 -13.71 26.75 -6.52
CA ARG A 222 -13.92 25.66 -7.48
C ARG A 222 -14.17 26.25 -8.87
N VAL A 223 -13.61 25.59 -9.87
CA VAL A 223 -13.84 25.86 -11.29
C VAL A 223 -14.84 24.82 -11.81
N ASP A 224 -15.77 25.25 -12.66
CA ASP A 224 -16.68 24.33 -13.35
C ASP A 224 -15.97 23.66 -14.54
N ALA A 225 -14.97 22.85 -14.21
CA ALA A 225 -14.18 22.10 -15.17
C ALA A 225 -13.91 20.69 -14.63
N LYS A 226 -13.90 19.72 -15.54
CA LYS A 226 -13.39 18.39 -15.22
C LYS A 226 -11.86 18.40 -15.28
N PRO A 227 -11.15 17.55 -14.51
CA PRO A 227 -9.69 17.45 -14.57
C PRO A 227 -9.13 17.27 -15.99
N GLU A 228 -9.85 16.55 -16.85
CA GLU A 228 -9.45 16.28 -18.23
C GLU A 228 -9.46 17.52 -19.14
N ALA A 229 -10.17 18.59 -18.73
CA ALA A 229 -10.21 19.88 -19.42
C ALA A 229 -9.09 20.84 -18.97
N VAL A 230 -8.26 20.42 -18.01
CA VAL A 230 -7.10 21.20 -17.55
C VAL A 230 -5.91 20.92 -18.46
N ARG A 231 -5.28 21.96 -19.00
CA ARG A 231 -4.00 21.82 -19.70
C ARG A 231 -2.89 21.54 -18.67
N PRO A 232 -2.28 20.35 -18.66
CA PRO A 232 -1.41 19.93 -17.57
C PRO A 232 -0.07 20.69 -17.57
N ALA A 233 0.49 20.91 -16.38
CA ALA A 233 1.83 21.44 -16.16
C ALA A 233 2.72 20.36 -15.46
N PRO A 234 3.05 19.24 -16.12
CA PRO A 234 3.64 18.07 -15.46
C PRO A 234 5.03 18.33 -14.86
N ASN A 235 5.79 19.26 -15.45
CA ASN A 235 7.10 19.68 -14.93
C ASN A 235 6.99 20.41 -13.59
N ASP A 236 5.83 21.01 -13.31
CA ASP A 236 5.56 21.79 -12.10
C ASP A 236 4.94 20.97 -10.97
N ARG A 237 4.44 19.77 -11.27
CA ARG A 237 3.82 18.86 -10.29
C ARG A 237 4.77 18.50 -9.16
N ASN A 238 4.27 18.49 -7.92
CA ASN A 238 5.02 18.04 -6.73
C ASN A 238 6.34 18.81 -6.53
N TYR A 239 6.28 20.14 -6.73
CA TYR A 239 7.45 21.02 -6.76
C TYR A 239 8.40 20.88 -5.56
N ARG A 240 7.88 20.76 -4.34
CA ARG A 240 8.71 20.65 -3.12
C ARG A 240 9.35 19.28 -3.02
N LEU A 241 8.62 18.22 -3.35
CA LEU A 241 9.15 16.86 -3.39
C LEU A 241 10.30 16.77 -4.40
N LYS A 242 10.13 17.27 -5.64
CA LYS A 242 11.15 17.24 -6.70
C LYS A 242 12.46 17.94 -6.31
N ARG A 243 12.43 18.85 -5.34
CA ARG A 243 13.58 19.60 -4.83
C ARG A 243 14.08 19.10 -3.47
N SER A 244 13.67 17.90 -3.08
CA SER A 244 14.07 17.27 -1.82
C SER A 244 14.86 15.99 -2.08
N PRO A 245 15.67 15.53 -1.12
CA PRO A 245 16.32 14.22 -1.19
C PRO A 245 15.34 13.04 -1.35
N LEU A 246 14.06 13.24 -1.00
CA LEU A 246 13.02 12.22 -1.10
C LEU A 246 12.52 11.99 -2.55
N ALA A 247 12.93 12.82 -3.51
CA ALA A 247 12.49 12.74 -4.91
C ALA A 247 12.89 11.42 -5.60
N SER A 248 13.95 10.76 -5.12
CA SER A 248 14.46 9.50 -5.67
C SER A 248 13.75 8.27 -5.12
N LEU A 249 12.94 8.42 -4.07
CA LEU A 249 12.23 7.31 -3.47
C LEU A 249 11.12 6.80 -4.39
N PRO A 250 10.85 5.47 -4.40
CA PRO A 250 9.72 4.91 -5.14
C PRO A 250 8.41 5.22 -4.39
N LEU A 251 7.87 6.42 -4.59
CA LEU A 251 6.63 6.89 -3.95
C LEU A 251 5.44 6.70 -4.89
N ASP A 252 4.34 6.16 -4.38
CA ASP A 252 3.07 6.19 -5.13
C ASP A 252 2.46 7.60 -5.15
N GLU A 253 1.40 7.79 -5.94
CA GLU A 253 0.82 9.11 -6.18
C GLU A 253 0.30 9.79 -4.89
N THR A 254 -0.28 9.00 -3.98
CA THR A 254 -0.76 9.51 -2.68
C THR A 254 0.41 9.92 -1.81
N GLN A 255 1.46 9.10 -1.74
CA GLN A 255 2.68 9.45 -1.01
C GLN A 255 3.32 10.71 -1.57
N GLN A 256 3.46 10.83 -2.89
CA GLN A 256 4.04 12.02 -3.51
C GLN A 256 3.28 13.29 -3.14
N THR A 257 1.96 13.24 -3.21
CA THR A 257 1.08 14.37 -2.88
C THR A 257 1.21 14.77 -1.41
N ARG A 258 1.20 13.79 -0.50
CA ARG A 258 1.32 14.03 0.94
C ARG A 258 2.70 14.53 1.35
N VAL A 259 3.75 13.93 0.80
CA VAL A 259 5.13 14.34 1.06
C VAL A 259 5.38 15.74 0.50
N ASN A 260 4.91 16.04 -0.71
CA ASN A 260 5.01 17.39 -1.28
C ASN A 260 4.34 18.45 -0.39
N ALA A 261 3.13 18.17 0.10
CA ALA A 261 2.41 19.06 1.00
C ALA A 261 3.13 19.23 2.35
N ALA A 262 3.62 18.14 2.95
CA ALA A 262 4.37 18.19 4.21
C ALA A 262 5.65 19.04 4.07
N LEU A 263 6.43 18.82 3.01
CA LEU A 263 7.63 19.60 2.71
C LEU A 263 7.33 21.09 2.48
N ALA A 264 6.22 21.40 1.80
CA ALA A 264 5.79 22.78 1.58
C ALA A 264 5.44 23.50 2.88
N ALA A 265 4.85 22.78 3.84
CA ALA A 265 4.47 23.29 5.14
C ALA A 265 5.63 23.31 6.16
N GLY A 266 6.82 22.83 5.80
CA GLY A 266 7.93 22.63 6.75
C GLY A 266 7.65 21.55 7.80
N ALA A 267 6.68 20.67 7.53
CA ALA A 267 6.29 19.56 8.41
C ALA A 267 7.11 18.29 8.11
N ASP A 268 7.08 17.34 9.03
CA ASP A 268 7.75 16.04 8.87
C ASP A 268 7.03 15.16 7.81
N PRO A 269 7.68 14.80 6.69
CA PRO A 269 7.09 13.92 5.67
C PRO A 269 7.22 12.43 6.01
N MET A 270 8.06 12.06 6.99
CA MET A 270 8.43 10.66 7.29
C MET A 270 7.26 9.73 7.67
N PRO A 271 6.15 10.21 8.28
CA PRO A 271 4.97 9.36 8.52
C PRO A 271 4.34 8.79 7.25
N PHE A 272 4.50 9.46 6.10
CA PHE A 272 3.97 9.01 4.81
C PHE A 272 4.86 8.00 4.11
N LEU A 273 6.07 7.74 4.63
CA LEU A 273 7.00 6.77 4.09
C LEU A 273 6.88 5.44 4.84
N SER A 274 7.04 4.32 4.13
CA SER A 274 7.21 3.03 4.77
C SER A 274 8.58 2.92 5.47
N PRO A 275 8.76 2.01 6.43
CA PRO A 275 10.07 1.76 7.03
C PRO A 275 11.20 1.54 6.00
N ARG A 276 10.99 0.77 4.92
CA ARG A 276 11.99 0.58 3.85
C ARG A 276 12.31 1.89 3.13
N GLN A 277 11.30 2.69 2.78
CA GLN A 277 11.50 4.00 2.14
C GLN A 277 12.27 4.95 3.07
N ARG A 278 11.98 4.97 4.38
CA ARG A 278 12.77 5.75 5.35
C ARG A 278 14.22 5.29 5.41
N ALA A 279 14.47 3.98 5.40
CA ALA A 279 15.82 3.45 5.39
C ALA A 279 16.59 3.81 4.11
N GLN A 280 15.91 3.95 2.98
CA GLN A 280 16.50 4.44 1.73
C GLN A 280 16.77 5.96 1.77
N ALA A 281 15.89 6.74 2.40
CA ALA A 281 16.04 8.19 2.53
C ALA A 281 17.26 8.61 3.38
N SER A 282 17.71 7.72 4.28
CA SER A 282 18.86 7.95 5.16
C SER A 282 20.21 7.52 4.55
N ARG A 283 20.25 7.07 3.30
CA ARG A 283 21.46 6.69 2.57
C ARG A 283 21.92 7.83 1.67
#